data_AF-U3JEU9-F1
#
_entry.id   AF-U3JEU9-F1
#
_cell.length_a   1.000
_cell.length_b   1.000
_cell.length_c   1.000
_cell.angle_alpha   90.00
_cell.angle_beta   90.00
_cell.angle_gamma   90.00
#
_symmetry.space_group_name_H-M   'P 1'
#
loop_
_entity.id
_entity.type
_entity.pdbx_description
1 polymer ?
#
loop_
_entity_poly.entity_id
_entity_poly.type
_entity_poly.pdbx_seq_one_letter_code
_entity_poly.pdbx_strand_id
1 'polypeptide(L)'
;MCQWLLCLSHYLCLCCYCVCEPGFGVQRDSARNGPGRALSCDKPRLGAASSSSCSSTPAAPLVPRCYLEDGASKGAWLNRSSIIFAGSDKWSVDPRVSIATADRREYSLQIQDVDVTDDGPYTCSVQTQHTPRTMQVHLTVQVSPKIFRISSDIVVNEGSNVTLVCLATGKPEPSISWRHISPSAKPFESGQYLDIYGITRDQAGEYECSAENDVSVPDVKKVKVTVNFAPTIQELKSSGVMLGGNGLIRCEGAGVPAPGFEWYKGERKLINGQQGITIKNYSTRSLLTVTNVTEEHFGNYTCVATNKLGTTNASLPLNRLGWDVLASEALICDIRTVHRKRPGINFSETSFSPYISKVTKLIS
;
A
#
# COMPACT_ATOMS: atom_id res chain seq x y z
N MET A 1 -5.50 14.87 -22.74
CA MET A 1 -6.90 14.58 -23.12
C MET A 1 -7.64 14.14 -21.87
N CYS A 2 -8.38 15.04 -21.24
CA CYS A 2 -9.27 14.70 -20.12
C CYS A 2 -10.65 15.26 -20.40
N GLN A 3 -11.61 14.37 -20.22
CA GLN A 3 -13.03 14.49 -20.46
C GLN A 3 -13.71 15.46 -19.49
N TRP A 4 -14.81 15.99 -19.98
CA TRP A 4 -15.67 16.98 -19.36
C TRP A 4 -16.39 16.44 -18.12
N LEU A 5 -16.29 17.20 -17.02
CA LEU A 5 -17.17 17.20 -15.86
C LEU A 5 -17.77 18.60 -15.79
N LEU A 6 -19.09 18.73 -15.79
CA LEU A 6 -19.76 19.98 -15.44
C LEU A 6 -20.90 19.72 -14.45
N CYS A 7 -20.60 20.07 -13.20
CA CYS A 7 -21.56 20.47 -12.19
C CYS A 7 -22.12 21.86 -12.51
N LEU A 8 -23.40 22.04 -12.19
CA LEU A 8 -24.06 23.33 -12.00
C LEU A 8 -23.66 23.94 -10.65
N SER A 9 -23.27 25.23 -10.62
CA SER A 9 -24.00 26.31 -9.94
C SER A 9 -23.11 27.54 -9.66
N HIS A 10 -23.65 28.70 -10.02
CA HIS A 10 -23.25 30.09 -9.73
C HIS A 10 -22.39 30.34 -8.48
N TYR A 11 -21.23 30.99 -8.65
CA TYR A 11 -20.86 32.35 -8.19
C TYR A 11 -19.33 32.53 -8.29
N LEU A 12 -18.90 33.77 -8.58
CA LEU A 12 -17.51 34.28 -8.66
C LEU A 12 -16.76 34.11 -9.99
N CYS A 13 -16.71 35.22 -10.74
CA CYS A 13 -15.59 35.58 -11.60
C CYS A 13 -14.29 35.54 -10.79
N LEU A 14 -13.32 34.74 -11.23
CA LEU A 14 -11.92 34.86 -10.83
C LEU A 14 -11.10 35.06 -12.11
N CYS A 15 -10.47 36.23 -12.20
CA CYS A 15 -9.50 36.56 -13.24
C CYS A 15 -8.37 35.51 -13.24
N CYS A 16 -8.17 34.84 -14.37
CA CYS A 16 -6.97 34.05 -14.61
C CYS A 16 -5.79 35.00 -14.83
N TYR A 17 -4.91 35.14 -13.84
CA TYR A 17 -3.54 35.61 -14.05
C TYR A 17 -2.66 34.41 -14.39
N CYS A 18 -2.11 34.38 -15.60
CA CYS A 18 -0.98 33.52 -15.93
C CYS A 18 0.28 34.11 -15.31
N VAL A 19 0.77 33.48 -14.24
CA VAL A 19 2.13 33.72 -13.73
C VAL A 19 2.97 32.54 -14.18
N CYS A 20 3.86 32.78 -15.15
CA CYS A 20 5.00 31.93 -15.42
C CYS A 20 6.10 32.33 -14.45
N GLU A 21 6.54 31.40 -13.59
CA GLU A 21 7.86 31.50 -12.97
C GLU A 21 8.66 30.20 -13.10
N PRO A 22 10.00 30.31 -13.12
CA PRO A 22 10.89 29.29 -13.62
C PRO A 22 11.59 28.50 -12.50
N GLY A 23 12.02 27.29 -12.83
CA GLY A 23 13.22 26.69 -12.24
C GLY A 23 13.02 25.82 -11.00
N PHE A 24 12.97 24.51 -11.24
CA PHE A 24 13.66 23.49 -10.43
C PHE A 24 14.23 22.51 -11.45
N GLY A 25 15.54 22.28 -11.54
CA GLY A 25 16.40 21.89 -10.43
C GLY A 25 16.83 20.47 -10.75
N VAL A 26 17.99 20.35 -11.40
CA VAL A 26 18.67 19.14 -11.87
C VAL A 26 18.46 17.95 -10.93
N GLN A 27 17.65 16.97 -11.35
CA GLN A 27 17.70 15.62 -10.77
C GLN A 27 18.98 14.96 -11.29
N ARG A 28 19.94 14.77 -10.36
CA ARG A 28 21.10 13.91 -10.58
C ARG A 28 20.62 12.49 -10.86
N ASP A 29 21.29 11.89 -11.84
CA ASP A 29 21.13 10.52 -12.28
C ASP A 29 20.97 9.52 -11.14
N SER A 30 19.74 9.03 -10.96
CA SER A 30 19.53 7.70 -10.40
C SER A 30 19.99 6.70 -11.46
N ALA A 31 21.24 6.26 -11.33
CA ALA A 31 21.79 5.15 -12.10
C ALA A 31 20.84 3.94 -11.96
N ARG A 32 20.13 3.62 -13.04
CA ARG A 32 19.44 2.35 -13.19
C ARG A 32 20.51 1.25 -13.13
N ASN A 33 20.61 0.58 -11.99
CA ASN A 33 21.32 -0.69 -11.89
C ASN A 33 20.51 -1.73 -12.67
N GLY A 34 20.87 -1.94 -13.94
CA GLY A 34 20.41 -3.07 -14.71
C GLY A 34 20.96 -4.39 -14.14
N PRO A 35 20.29 -5.52 -14.36
CA PRO A 35 20.75 -6.82 -13.89
C PRO A 35 21.97 -7.25 -14.71
N GLY A 36 23.05 -7.66 -14.05
CA GLY A 36 24.20 -8.31 -14.71
C GLY A 36 25.52 -7.54 -14.76
N ARG A 37 25.77 -6.57 -13.86
CA ARG A 37 27.14 -6.06 -13.68
C ARG A 37 27.95 -7.03 -12.82
N ALA A 38 29.05 -7.54 -13.37
CA ALA A 38 30.10 -8.19 -12.60
C ALA A 38 30.51 -7.29 -11.43
N LEU A 39 30.36 -7.80 -10.22
CA LEU A 39 30.71 -7.11 -8.99
C LEU A 39 32.20 -6.76 -8.98
N SER A 40 32.49 -5.53 -8.57
CA SER A 40 33.78 -4.87 -8.70
C SER A 40 34.79 -5.44 -7.70
N CYS A 41 35.87 -6.02 -8.19
CA CYS A 41 37.07 -6.21 -7.38
C CYS A 41 37.79 -4.86 -7.22
N ASP A 42 38.08 -4.46 -5.99
CA ASP A 42 38.96 -3.31 -5.74
C ASP A 42 40.34 -3.59 -6.34
N LYS A 43 40.94 -2.60 -7.02
CA LYS A 43 42.30 -2.75 -7.59
C LYS A 43 43.32 -2.90 -6.47
N PRO A 44 43.94 -4.08 -6.29
CA PRO A 44 45.00 -4.22 -5.31
C PRO A 44 46.30 -3.57 -5.82
N ARG A 45 47.09 -2.97 -4.92
CA ARG A 45 48.43 -2.42 -5.21
C ARG A 45 49.49 -3.23 -4.48
N LEU A 46 50.42 -3.86 -5.19
CA LEU A 46 51.51 -4.59 -4.54
C LEU A 46 52.41 -3.64 -3.73
N GLY A 47 52.85 -4.09 -2.55
CA GLY A 47 53.83 -3.39 -1.72
C GLY A 47 53.30 -2.55 -0.56
N ALA A 48 51.98 -2.35 -0.45
CA ALA A 48 51.34 -2.05 0.83
C ALA A 48 50.75 -3.36 1.40
N ALA A 49 50.40 -3.42 2.68
CA ALA A 49 49.54 -4.47 3.21
C ALA A 49 48.13 -4.33 2.59
N SER A 50 48.00 -4.54 1.29
CA SER A 50 46.78 -4.29 0.52
C SER A 50 45.96 -5.57 0.50
N SER A 51 45.05 -5.69 1.46
CA SER A 51 43.90 -6.58 1.33
C SER A 51 42.89 -5.93 0.39
N SER A 52 42.58 -6.56 -0.75
CA SER A 52 41.42 -6.17 -1.55
C SER A 52 40.23 -7.09 -1.27
N SER A 53 39.02 -6.56 -1.39
CA SER A 53 37.78 -7.35 -1.34
C SER A 53 37.22 -7.54 -2.74
N CYS A 54 36.76 -8.75 -3.03
CA CYS A 54 35.96 -9.07 -4.20
C CYS A 54 34.64 -9.69 -3.74
N SER A 55 33.52 -9.26 -4.32
CA SER A 55 32.22 -9.88 -4.11
C SER A 55 31.73 -10.54 -5.39
N SER A 56 30.99 -11.64 -5.26
CA SER A 56 30.30 -12.30 -6.38
C SER A 56 29.01 -12.94 -5.91
N THR A 57 28.01 -13.04 -6.77
CA THR A 57 26.83 -13.88 -6.52
C THR A 57 27.10 -15.32 -6.94
N PRO A 58 26.40 -16.32 -6.35
CA PRO A 58 26.46 -17.70 -6.81
C PRO A 58 26.25 -17.83 -8.32
N ALA A 59 26.93 -18.80 -8.93
CA ALA A 59 26.95 -19.10 -10.37
C ALA A 59 27.57 -18.01 -11.28
N ALA A 60 27.86 -16.81 -10.79
CA ALA A 60 28.54 -15.79 -11.57
C ALA A 60 30.05 -16.06 -11.63
N PRO A 61 30.73 -15.82 -12.77
CA PRO A 61 32.17 -15.92 -12.84
C PRO A 61 32.84 -14.76 -12.10
N LEU A 62 33.94 -15.04 -11.43
CA LEU A 62 34.77 -14.06 -10.73
C LEU A 62 36.22 -14.09 -11.24
N VAL A 63 36.83 -12.92 -11.36
CA VAL A 63 38.23 -12.77 -11.78
C VAL A 63 39.03 -11.98 -10.73
N PRO A 64 39.61 -12.65 -9.71
CA PRO A 64 40.56 -12.02 -8.80
C PRO A 64 41.82 -11.58 -9.57
N ARG A 65 42.12 -10.28 -9.53
CA ARG A 65 43.22 -9.72 -10.30
C ARG A 65 44.51 -9.64 -9.49
N CYS A 66 45.62 -10.03 -10.11
CA CYS A 66 46.96 -9.85 -9.56
C CYS A 66 47.84 -9.15 -10.58
N TYR A 67 48.30 -7.95 -10.24
CA TYR A 67 49.21 -7.19 -11.07
C TYR A 67 50.66 -7.55 -10.74
N LEU A 68 51.53 -7.66 -11.74
CA LEU A 68 52.94 -7.97 -11.57
C LEU A 68 53.75 -6.68 -11.70
N GLU A 69 54.75 -6.52 -10.82
CA GLU A 69 55.74 -5.44 -10.94
C GLU A 69 56.93 -5.87 -11.79
N ASP A 70 57.65 -4.89 -12.36
CA ASP A 70 58.84 -5.13 -13.18
C ASP A 70 59.89 -5.95 -12.39
N GLY A 71 60.33 -7.07 -12.97
CA GLY A 71 61.28 -8.00 -12.33
C GLY A 71 60.62 -9.21 -11.64
N ALA A 72 59.29 -9.35 -11.69
CA ALA A 72 58.60 -10.58 -11.31
C ALA A 72 58.95 -11.73 -12.27
N SER A 73 59.31 -12.89 -11.71
CA SER A 73 59.74 -14.07 -12.51
C SER A 73 58.65 -15.14 -12.65
N LYS A 74 57.87 -15.39 -11.59
CA LYS A 74 56.78 -16.38 -11.54
C LYS A 74 55.72 -15.96 -10.51
N GLY A 75 54.45 -16.26 -10.78
CA GLY A 75 53.32 -16.04 -9.87
C GLY A 75 52.64 -17.36 -9.48
N ALA A 76 52.02 -17.40 -8.31
CA ALA A 76 51.21 -18.53 -7.83
C ALA A 76 49.94 -18.02 -7.16
N TRP A 77 48.82 -18.71 -7.41
CA TRP A 77 47.54 -18.47 -6.73
C TRP A 77 47.28 -19.57 -5.71
N LEU A 78 46.85 -19.17 -4.53
CA LEU A 78 46.51 -20.05 -3.43
C LEU A 78 45.08 -19.75 -2.97
N ASN A 79 44.30 -20.80 -2.67
CA ASN A 79 43.07 -20.70 -1.88
C ASN A 79 43.44 -21.06 -0.45
N ARG A 80 43.37 -20.09 0.48
CA ARG A 80 43.88 -20.24 1.85
C ARG A 80 45.36 -20.66 1.84
N SER A 81 45.64 -21.95 2.05
CA SER A 81 46.99 -22.53 2.02
C SER A 81 47.21 -23.52 0.86
N SER A 82 46.17 -23.82 0.08
CA SER A 82 46.22 -24.78 -1.02
C SER A 82 46.59 -24.09 -2.32
N ILE A 83 47.62 -24.58 -3.00
CA ILE A 83 48.06 -24.05 -4.31
C ILE A 83 47.01 -24.42 -5.36
N ILE A 84 46.54 -23.40 -6.09
CA ILE A 84 45.63 -23.57 -7.23
C ILE A 84 46.44 -23.63 -8.53
N PHE A 85 47.32 -22.66 -8.71
CA PHE A 85 48.19 -22.52 -9.86
C PHE A 85 49.58 -22.04 -9.41
N ALA A 86 50.62 -22.50 -10.11
CA ALA A 86 51.98 -21.99 -10.00
C ALA A 86 52.54 -21.81 -11.42
N GLY A 87 52.60 -20.57 -11.91
CA GLY A 87 52.90 -20.28 -13.31
C GLY A 87 51.85 -20.84 -14.25
N SER A 88 52.24 -21.69 -15.19
CA SER A 88 51.30 -22.40 -16.08
C SER A 88 50.70 -23.66 -15.46
N ASP A 89 51.26 -24.14 -14.36
CA ASP A 89 50.94 -25.46 -13.83
C ASP A 89 49.73 -25.38 -12.91
N LYS A 90 48.67 -26.13 -13.26
CA LYS A 90 47.45 -26.24 -12.47
C LYS A 90 47.63 -27.34 -11.41
N TRP A 91 47.52 -26.94 -10.14
CA TRP A 91 47.59 -27.84 -8.98
C TRP A 91 46.21 -28.24 -8.46
N SER A 92 45.22 -27.35 -8.61
CA SER A 92 43.84 -27.66 -8.24
C SER A 92 43.20 -28.66 -9.20
N VAL A 93 42.46 -29.63 -8.67
CA VAL A 93 41.62 -30.55 -9.47
C VAL A 93 40.28 -29.95 -9.87
N ASP A 94 39.92 -28.77 -9.32
CA ASP A 94 38.65 -28.12 -9.59
C ASP A 94 38.59 -27.64 -11.07
N PRO A 95 37.67 -28.16 -11.90
CA PRO A 95 37.56 -27.77 -13.31
C PRO A 95 37.12 -26.32 -13.49
N ARG A 96 36.44 -25.71 -12.50
CA ARG A 96 35.91 -24.35 -12.56
C ARG A 96 36.99 -23.27 -12.56
N VAL A 97 38.19 -23.61 -12.12
CA VAL A 97 39.28 -22.65 -11.91
C VAL A 97 40.26 -22.66 -13.09
N SER A 98 40.53 -21.48 -13.64
CA SER A 98 41.46 -21.27 -14.75
C SER A 98 42.26 -19.97 -14.55
N ILE A 99 43.29 -19.75 -15.37
CA ILE A 99 43.96 -18.46 -15.46
C ILE A 99 43.24 -17.61 -16.51
N ALA A 100 42.74 -16.43 -16.11
CA ALA A 100 42.09 -15.48 -17.01
C ALA A 100 43.12 -14.70 -17.84
N THR A 101 44.23 -14.30 -17.21
CA THR A 101 45.27 -13.49 -17.85
C THR A 101 46.62 -13.87 -17.26
N ALA A 102 47.58 -14.15 -18.14
CA ALA A 102 48.98 -14.38 -17.77
C ALA A 102 49.87 -13.68 -18.80
N ASP A 103 50.25 -12.46 -18.49
CA ASP A 103 51.22 -11.69 -19.27
C ASP A 103 52.35 -11.17 -18.38
N ARG A 104 53.17 -10.24 -18.89
CA ARG A 104 54.31 -9.69 -18.12
C ARG A 104 53.89 -8.79 -16.95
N ARG A 105 52.63 -8.37 -16.87
CA ARG A 105 52.10 -7.36 -15.93
C ARG A 105 50.85 -7.83 -15.17
N GLU A 106 50.23 -8.93 -15.54
CA GLU A 106 49.01 -9.44 -14.92
C GLU A 106 49.02 -10.97 -14.89
N TYR A 107 48.66 -11.52 -13.72
CA TYR A 107 48.51 -12.95 -13.49
C TYR A 107 47.19 -13.20 -12.73
N SER A 108 46.07 -13.08 -13.42
CA SER A 108 44.73 -13.07 -12.84
C SER A 108 44.07 -14.46 -12.87
N LEU A 109 43.46 -14.84 -11.75
CA LEU A 109 42.70 -16.08 -11.61
C LEU A 109 41.29 -15.89 -12.15
N GLN A 110 40.67 -16.95 -12.64
CA GLN A 110 39.25 -17.01 -12.96
C GLN A 110 38.62 -18.20 -12.25
N ILE A 111 37.50 -17.95 -11.58
CA ILE A 111 36.66 -18.98 -10.96
C ILE A 111 35.30 -18.87 -11.66
N GLN A 112 34.92 -19.90 -12.40
CA GLN A 112 33.58 -20.02 -12.99
C GLN A 112 32.62 -20.64 -11.97
N ASP A 113 31.32 -20.40 -12.15
CA ASP A 113 30.27 -21.03 -11.35
C ASP A 113 30.57 -20.96 -9.83
N VAL A 114 30.77 -19.74 -9.34
CA VAL A 114 31.16 -19.50 -7.94
C VAL A 114 30.10 -20.06 -7.00
N ASP A 115 30.54 -20.79 -5.98
CA ASP A 115 29.70 -21.39 -4.95
C ASP A 115 29.98 -20.73 -3.58
N VAL A 116 29.04 -20.83 -2.66
CA VAL A 116 29.19 -20.30 -1.28
C VAL A 116 30.41 -20.89 -0.54
N THR A 117 30.88 -22.07 -0.94
CA THR A 117 32.09 -22.70 -0.38
C THR A 117 33.39 -22.08 -0.86
N ASP A 118 33.37 -21.31 -1.95
CA ASP A 118 34.54 -20.58 -2.46
C ASP A 118 34.87 -19.34 -1.61
N ASP A 119 34.03 -19.00 -0.63
CA ASP A 119 34.25 -17.85 0.24
C ASP A 119 35.54 -17.96 1.07
N GLY A 120 36.34 -16.90 1.08
CA GLY A 120 37.55 -16.80 1.89
C GLY A 120 38.74 -16.11 1.21
N PRO A 121 39.92 -16.20 1.84
CA PRO A 121 41.12 -15.52 1.35
C PRO A 121 41.80 -16.29 0.23
N TYR A 122 41.99 -15.62 -0.90
CA TYR A 122 42.83 -16.05 -2.01
C TYR A 122 44.11 -15.22 -2.01
N THR A 123 45.26 -15.87 -2.19
CA THR A 123 46.56 -15.19 -2.15
C THR A 123 47.26 -15.35 -3.48
N CYS A 124 47.63 -14.24 -4.10
CA CYS A 124 48.60 -14.21 -5.19
C CYS A 124 49.99 -13.99 -4.59
N SER A 125 50.89 -14.95 -4.79
CA SER A 125 52.28 -14.86 -4.38
C SER A 125 53.18 -14.73 -5.61
N VAL A 126 53.98 -13.68 -5.66
CA VAL A 126 54.85 -13.35 -6.81
C VAL A 126 56.30 -13.42 -6.38
N GLN A 127 57.11 -14.18 -7.10
CA GLN A 127 58.54 -14.27 -6.89
C GLN A 127 59.25 -13.06 -7.52
N THR A 128 59.95 -12.28 -6.69
CA THR A 128 60.79 -11.15 -7.11
C THR A 128 62.28 -11.49 -6.93
N GLN A 129 63.18 -10.60 -7.36
CA GLN A 129 64.64 -10.76 -7.21
C GLN A 129 65.12 -10.74 -5.75
N HIS A 130 64.33 -10.17 -4.83
CA HIS A 130 64.69 -10.05 -3.42
C HIS A 130 63.78 -10.95 -2.57
N THR A 131 62.59 -10.47 -2.24
CA THR A 131 61.62 -11.17 -1.39
C THR A 131 60.33 -11.44 -2.16
N PRO A 132 59.71 -12.62 -2.00
CA PRO A 132 58.37 -12.85 -2.53
C PRO A 132 57.40 -11.76 -2.04
N ARG A 133 56.57 -11.25 -2.96
CA ARG A 133 55.50 -10.31 -2.63
C ARG A 133 54.17 -11.04 -2.68
N THR A 134 53.36 -10.88 -1.64
CA THR A 134 52.04 -11.48 -1.56
C THR A 134 50.95 -10.42 -1.58
N MET A 135 49.87 -10.72 -2.26
CA MET A 135 48.66 -9.91 -2.31
C MET A 135 47.49 -10.82 -1.96
N GLN A 136 46.71 -10.44 -0.96
CA GLN A 136 45.56 -11.21 -0.52
C GLN A 136 44.27 -10.53 -0.95
N VAL A 137 43.38 -11.33 -1.53
CA VAL A 137 42.05 -10.94 -1.95
C VAL A 137 41.05 -11.75 -1.13
N HIS A 138 40.15 -11.10 -0.42
CA HIS A 138 39.06 -11.79 0.26
C HIS A 138 37.86 -11.91 -0.68
N LEU A 139 37.54 -13.14 -1.10
CA LEU A 139 36.35 -13.45 -1.88
C LEU A 139 35.16 -13.58 -0.92
N THR A 140 34.18 -12.70 -1.07
CA THR A 140 32.88 -12.79 -0.40
C THR A 140 31.80 -13.22 -1.38
N VAL A 141 31.18 -14.37 -1.15
CA VAL A 141 30.06 -14.84 -1.95
C VAL A 141 28.77 -14.28 -1.37
N GLN A 142 28.09 -13.42 -2.13
CA GLN A 142 26.89 -12.71 -1.74
C GLN A 142 25.64 -13.52 -2.09
N VAL A 143 24.79 -13.77 -1.11
CA VAL A 143 23.55 -14.55 -1.24
C VAL A 143 22.36 -13.59 -1.12
N SER A 144 21.47 -13.62 -2.12
CA SER A 144 20.22 -12.86 -2.12
C SER A 144 19.38 -13.10 -0.87
N PRO A 145 18.56 -12.12 -0.45
CA PRO A 145 17.73 -12.24 0.73
C PRO A 145 16.56 -13.19 0.44
N LYS A 146 16.15 -13.97 1.44
CA LYS A 146 15.02 -14.90 1.34
C LYS A 146 14.27 -15.00 2.65
N ILE A 147 13.00 -14.62 2.66
CA ILE A 147 12.10 -14.73 3.81
C ILE A 147 11.67 -16.20 3.94
N PHE A 148 12.19 -16.88 4.96
CA PHE A 148 11.88 -18.29 5.23
C PHE A 148 10.76 -18.46 6.25
N ARG A 149 10.49 -17.46 7.09
CA ARG A 149 9.40 -17.49 8.07
C ARG A 149 8.70 -16.13 8.15
N ILE A 150 7.38 -16.15 8.10
CA ILE A 150 6.52 -14.99 8.35
C ILE A 150 5.28 -15.44 9.14
N SER A 151 4.69 -14.57 9.96
CA SER A 151 3.39 -14.81 10.58
C SER A 151 2.32 -15.15 9.54
N SER A 152 1.42 -16.08 9.88
CA SER A 152 0.22 -16.35 9.08
C SER A 152 -0.82 -15.25 9.27
N ASP A 153 -1.83 -15.22 8.41
CA ASP A 153 -2.99 -14.35 8.58
C ASP A 153 -3.64 -14.56 9.96
N ILE A 154 -4.02 -13.46 10.61
CA ILE A 154 -4.59 -13.47 11.96
C ILE A 154 -5.91 -12.69 12.02
N VAL A 155 -6.76 -13.12 12.95
CA VAL A 155 -8.00 -12.43 13.29
C VAL A 155 -7.97 -12.14 14.79
N VAL A 156 -8.05 -10.87 15.16
CA VAL A 156 -7.98 -10.39 16.55
C VAL A 156 -9.14 -9.45 16.85
N ASN A 157 -9.42 -9.19 18.13
CA ASN A 157 -10.41 -8.19 18.50
C ASN A 157 -9.76 -6.81 18.66
N GLU A 158 -10.50 -5.75 18.39
CA GLU A 158 -10.06 -4.36 18.62
C GLU A 158 -9.55 -4.17 20.06
N GLY A 159 -8.43 -3.48 20.20
CA GLY A 159 -7.73 -3.28 21.48
C GLY A 159 -6.76 -4.40 21.88
N SER A 160 -6.66 -5.49 21.10
CA SER A 160 -5.67 -6.56 21.36
C SER A 160 -4.24 -6.11 21.01
N ASN A 161 -3.26 -6.73 21.66
CA ASN A 161 -1.85 -6.59 21.27
C ASN A 161 -1.49 -7.68 20.25
N VAL A 162 -0.74 -7.32 19.22
CA VAL A 162 -0.37 -8.17 18.10
C VAL A 162 1.13 -8.08 17.88
N THR A 163 1.80 -9.22 17.69
CA THR A 163 3.20 -9.27 17.25
C THR A 163 3.28 -10.05 15.94
N LEU A 164 3.72 -9.38 14.88
CA LEU A 164 4.03 -10.01 13.59
C LEU A 164 5.52 -10.33 13.52
N VAL A 165 5.88 -11.48 12.94
CA VAL A 165 7.25 -11.97 12.85
C VAL A 165 7.62 -12.16 11.39
N CYS A 166 8.83 -11.74 11.03
CA CYS A 166 9.42 -11.97 9.71
C CYS A 166 10.92 -12.24 9.85
N LEU A 167 11.36 -13.40 9.38
CA LEU A 167 12.75 -13.85 9.40
C LEU A 167 13.21 -14.16 7.98
N ALA A 168 14.38 -13.64 7.63
CA ALA A 168 15.02 -13.89 6.36
C ALA A 168 16.47 -14.33 6.53
N THR A 169 16.97 -15.03 5.52
CA THR A 169 18.39 -15.38 5.36
C THR A 169 18.99 -14.59 4.21
N GLY A 170 20.28 -14.34 4.21
CA GLY A 170 21.02 -13.69 3.13
C GLY A 170 22.46 -13.45 3.55
N LYS A 171 23.33 -13.15 2.57
CA LYS A 171 24.72 -12.72 2.82
C LYS A 171 25.04 -11.53 1.91
N PRO A 172 25.25 -10.31 2.45
CA PRO A 172 25.22 -9.93 3.86
C PRO A 172 23.87 -10.19 4.55
N GLU A 173 23.86 -10.22 5.88
CA GLU A 173 22.64 -10.42 6.67
C GLU A 173 21.60 -9.34 6.30
N PRO A 174 20.37 -9.74 5.90
CA PRO A 174 19.39 -8.80 5.40
C PRO A 174 18.77 -7.94 6.49
N SER A 175 18.59 -6.66 6.17
CA SER A 175 17.74 -5.77 6.95
C SER A 175 16.27 -6.09 6.70
N ILE A 176 15.46 -6.08 7.77
CA ILE A 176 14.03 -6.37 7.72
C ILE A 176 13.25 -5.10 8.01
N SER A 177 12.25 -4.82 7.17
CA SER A 177 11.36 -3.67 7.31
C SER A 177 9.91 -4.07 7.09
N TRP A 178 9.01 -3.41 7.82
CA TRP A 178 7.57 -3.63 7.77
C TRP A 178 6.83 -2.41 7.25
N ARG A 179 5.76 -2.63 6.50
CA ARG A 179 4.87 -1.57 6.00
C ARG A 179 3.41 -1.99 6.07
N HIS A 180 2.56 -1.13 6.63
CA HIS A 180 1.11 -1.27 6.54
C HIS A 180 0.63 -0.75 5.18
N ILE A 181 -0.04 -1.60 4.39
CA ILE A 181 -0.57 -1.25 3.07
C ILE A 181 -1.92 -0.57 3.26
N SER A 182 -1.90 0.72 3.54
CA SER A 182 -3.08 1.58 3.61
C SER A 182 -2.88 2.89 2.84
N PRO A 183 -3.95 3.62 2.47
CA PRO A 183 -3.84 4.93 1.83
C PRO A 183 -3.03 5.94 2.65
N SER A 184 -3.01 5.76 3.97
CA SER A 184 -2.26 6.55 4.93
C SER A 184 -0.89 5.92 5.24
N ALA A 185 -0.27 5.28 4.23
CA ALA A 185 0.96 4.49 4.35
C ALA A 185 1.95 5.14 5.32
N LYS A 186 2.12 4.51 6.48
CA LYS A 186 3.12 4.94 7.46
C LYS A 186 4.52 4.54 6.96
N PRO A 187 5.57 5.27 7.38
CA PRO A 187 6.95 4.89 7.09
C PRO A 187 7.26 3.47 7.59
N PHE A 188 8.27 2.87 7.00
CA PHE A 188 8.67 1.50 7.33
C PHE A 188 9.18 1.42 8.78
N GLU A 189 8.69 0.42 9.52
CA GLU A 189 9.23 0.07 10.83
C GLU A 189 10.30 -1.01 10.66
N SER A 190 11.51 -0.77 11.18
CA SER A 190 12.64 -1.70 11.03
C SER A 190 12.63 -2.74 12.15
N GLY A 191 12.84 -4.01 11.79
CA GLY A 191 12.94 -5.10 12.76
C GLY A 191 12.28 -6.39 12.29
N GLN A 192 12.74 -7.51 12.84
CA GLN A 192 12.15 -8.83 12.60
C GLN A 192 10.75 -8.97 13.22
N TYR A 193 10.47 -8.19 14.25
CA TYR A 193 9.20 -8.18 15.00
C TYR A 193 8.52 -6.83 14.82
N LEU A 194 7.21 -6.86 14.55
CA LEU A 194 6.36 -5.69 14.54
C LEU A 194 5.31 -5.83 15.64
N ASP A 195 5.45 -5.03 16.69
CA ASP A 195 4.55 -5.00 17.83
C ASP A 195 3.51 -3.88 17.68
N ILE A 196 2.24 -4.26 17.69
CA ILE A 196 1.08 -3.37 17.59
C ILE A 196 0.30 -3.50 18.89
N TYR A 197 0.36 -2.48 19.73
CA TYR A 197 -0.37 -2.43 20.99
C TYR A 197 -1.73 -1.77 20.79
N GLY A 198 -2.79 -2.35 21.36
CA GLY A 198 -4.13 -1.77 21.32
C GLY A 198 -4.66 -1.57 19.90
N ILE A 199 -4.58 -2.59 19.04
CA ILE A 199 -4.87 -2.46 17.61
C ILE A 199 -6.27 -1.90 17.34
N THR A 200 -6.36 -0.89 16.47
CA THR A 200 -7.65 -0.28 16.06
C THR A 200 -8.14 -0.84 14.73
N ARG A 201 -9.43 -0.67 14.43
CA ARG A 201 -10.01 -1.08 13.13
C ARG A 201 -9.36 -0.43 11.91
N ASP A 202 -8.79 0.76 12.03
CA ASP A 202 -8.10 1.46 10.93
C ASP A 202 -6.72 0.87 10.61
N GLN A 203 -6.18 0.08 11.54
CA GLN A 203 -4.93 -0.68 11.36
C GLN A 203 -5.16 -2.07 10.77
N ALA A 204 -6.41 -2.48 10.52
CA ALA A 204 -6.68 -3.70 9.78
C ALA A 204 -6.12 -3.62 8.34
N GLY A 205 -5.84 -4.77 7.74
CA GLY A 205 -5.39 -4.85 6.34
C GLY A 205 -4.15 -5.71 6.14
N GLU A 206 -3.45 -5.46 5.04
CA GLU A 206 -2.22 -6.17 4.70
C GLU A 206 -1.00 -5.46 5.30
N TYR A 207 -0.12 -6.24 5.91
CA TYR A 207 1.21 -5.84 6.34
C TYR A 207 2.24 -6.54 5.48
N GLU A 208 3.19 -5.78 4.97
CA GLU A 208 4.27 -6.23 4.09
C GLU A 208 5.57 -6.26 4.86
N CYS A 209 6.26 -7.39 4.84
CA CYS A 209 7.65 -7.52 5.26
C CYS A 209 8.55 -7.50 4.01
N SER A 210 9.60 -6.68 4.05
CA SER A 210 10.64 -6.59 3.03
C SER A 210 12.00 -6.94 3.64
N ALA A 211 12.73 -7.85 3.00
CA ALA A 211 14.09 -8.26 3.37
C ALA A 211 15.09 -7.81 2.30
N GLU A 212 16.05 -6.96 2.67
CA GLU A 212 16.98 -6.30 1.75
C GLU A 212 18.43 -6.41 2.24
N ASN A 213 19.34 -6.75 1.32
CA ASN A 213 20.78 -6.82 1.59
C ASN A 213 21.65 -6.27 0.44
N ASP A 214 21.08 -5.42 -0.42
CA ASP A 214 21.75 -4.78 -1.57
C ASP A 214 22.32 -5.73 -2.66
N VAL A 215 22.16 -7.06 -2.51
CA VAL A 215 22.64 -8.05 -3.49
C VAL A 215 21.71 -8.17 -4.69
N SER A 216 20.40 -8.12 -4.43
CA SER A 216 19.35 -8.22 -5.44
C SER A 216 18.15 -7.39 -5.02
N VAL A 217 17.07 -7.44 -5.81
CA VAL A 217 15.78 -6.94 -5.36
C VAL A 217 15.40 -7.58 -4.02
N PRO A 218 14.75 -6.84 -3.10
CA PRO A 218 14.29 -7.37 -1.83
C PRO A 218 13.31 -8.53 -2.01
N ASP A 219 13.35 -9.51 -1.10
CA ASP A 219 12.29 -10.51 -0.99
C ASP A 219 11.16 -9.94 -0.14
N VAL A 220 9.92 -10.09 -0.61
CA VAL A 220 8.75 -9.41 -0.02
C VAL A 220 7.64 -10.42 0.22
N LYS A 221 7.09 -10.42 1.43
CA LYS A 221 5.92 -11.24 1.81
C LYS A 221 4.90 -10.41 2.58
N LYS A 222 3.65 -10.87 2.52
CA LYS A 222 2.53 -10.18 3.16
C LYS A 222 1.79 -11.07 4.14
N VAL A 223 1.20 -10.44 5.14
CA VAL A 223 0.31 -11.05 6.13
C VAL A 223 -0.93 -10.17 6.31
N LYS A 224 -2.10 -10.79 6.40
CA LYS A 224 -3.37 -10.09 6.60
C LYS A 224 -3.76 -10.10 8.08
N VAL A 225 -4.02 -8.91 8.62
CA VAL A 225 -4.55 -8.71 9.96
C VAL A 225 -6.00 -8.26 9.86
N THR A 226 -6.91 -9.10 10.38
CA THR A 226 -8.34 -8.78 10.47
C THR A 226 -8.68 -8.37 11.90
N VAL A 227 -9.26 -7.20 12.09
CA VAL A 227 -9.68 -6.69 13.39
C VAL A 227 -11.20 -6.81 13.51
N ASN A 228 -11.66 -7.63 14.45
CA ASN A 228 -13.08 -7.74 14.80
C ASN A 228 -13.47 -6.57 15.72
N PHE A 229 -14.62 -5.95 15.45
CA PHE A 229 -15.20 -4.90 16.28
C PHE A 229 -16.72 -4.97 16.28
N ALA A 230 -17.34 -4.52 17.37
CA ALA A 230 -18.79 -4.45 17.53
C ALA A 230 -19.42 -3.47 16.51
N PRO A 231 -20.68 -3.67 16.11
CA PRO A 231 -21.27 -2.88 15.04
C PRO A 231 -21.44 -1.42 15.45
N THR A 232 -21.27 -0.51 14.48
CA THR A 232 -21.53 0.92 14.62
C THR A 232 -22.41 1.37 13.46
N ILE A 233 -23.52 2.05 13.75
CA ILE A 233 -24.36 2.67 12.71
C ILE A 233 -23.69 3.97 12.29
N GLN A 234 -23.25 4.04 11.04
CA GLN A 234 -22.55 5.19 10.48
C GLN A 234 -23.55 6.23 9.95
N GLU A 235 -24.66 5.77 9.38
CA GLU A 235 -25.66 6.65 8.79
C GLU A 235 -27.06 6.06 8.90
N LEU A 236 -28.05 6.89 9.27
CA LEU A 236 -29.47 6.55 9.24
C LEU A 236 -30.24 7.69 8.58
N LYS A 237 -30.87 7.41 7.43
CA LYS A 237 -31.59 8.40 6.61
C LYS A 237 -32.97 7.90 6.23
N SER A 238 -33.97 8.77 6.26
CA SER A 238 -35.29 8.52 5.67
C SER A 238 -35.61 9.53 4.58
N SER A 239 -36.33 9.11 3.55
CA SER A 239 -37.03 10.03 2.67
C SER A 239 -38.30 10.54 3.34
N GLY A 240 -38.60 11.82 3.20
CA GLY A 240 -39.97 12.28 3.41
C GLY A 240 -40.91 11.61 2.40
N VAL A 241 -42.18 11.39 2.77
CA VAL A 241 -43.15 10.68 1.92
C VAL A 241 -44.55 11.26 2.04
N MET A 242 -45.29 11.30 0.92
CA MET A 242 -46.72 11.66 0.91
C MET A 242 -47.59 10.44 1.24
N LEU A 243 -48.82 10.69 1.69
CA LEU A 243 -49.81 9.62 1.86
C LEU A 243 -50.02 8.86 0.55
N GLY A 244 -50.14 7.54 0.64
CA GLY A 244 -50.21 6.62 -0.51
C GLY A 244 -48.88 6.35 -1.21
N GLY A 245 -47.81 7.08 -0.87
CA GLY A 245 -46.46 6.90 -1.43
C GLY A 245 -45.69 5.74 -0.80
N ASN A 246 -44.44 5.58 -1.24
CA ASN A 246 -43.51 4.57 -0.68
C ASN A 246 -42.38 5.27 0.08
N GLY A 247 -42.29 5.05 1.39
CA GLY A 247 -41.22 5.58 2.24
C GLY A 247 -40.00 4.66 2.23
N LEU A 248 -38.80 5.23 2.15
CA LEU A 248 -37.54 4.49 2.24
C LEU A 248 -36.71 4.98 3.43
N ILE A 249 -36.28 4.04 4.27
CA ILE A 249 -35.32 4.29 5.35
C ILE A 249 -34.09 3.43 5.08
N ARG A 250 -32.92 4.08 5.07
CA ARG A 250 -31.61 3.46 4.88
C ARG A 250 -30.83 3.52 6.18
N CYS A 251 -30.30 2.38 6.59
CA CYS A 251 -29.37 2.25 7.71
C CYS A 251 -28.05 1.68 7.18
N GLU A 252 -26.96 2.41 7.36
CA GLU A 252 -25.61 1.98 7.01
C GLU A 252 -24.83 1.70 8.30
N GLY A 253 -24.22 0.51 8.38
CA GLY A 253 -23.52 0.05 9.57
C GLY A 253 -22.25 -0.71 9.22
N ALA A 254 -21.20 -0.48 10.00
CA ALA A 254 -19.94 -1.19 9.89
C ALA A 254 -19.76 -2.13 11.09
N GLY A 255 -19.15 -3.28 10.87
CA GLY A 255 -18.86 -4.26 11.90
C GLY A 255 -18.08 -5.42 11.31
N VAL A 256 -17.17 -6.00 12.09
CA VAL A 256 -16.44 -7.21 11.70
C VAL A 256 -16.57 -8.21 12.85
N PRO A 257 -17.20 -9.39 12.64
CA PRO A 257 -17.88 -9.83 11.43
C PRO A 257 -19.05 -8.93 11.02
N ALA A 258 -19.46 -9.02 9.74
CA ALA A 258 -20.54 -8.24 9.17
C ALA A 258 -21.82 -8.35 10.03
N PRO A 259 -22.46 -7.22 10.39
CA PRO A 259 -23.61 -7.23 11.26
C PRO A 259 -24.89 -7.73 10.56
N GLY A 260 -25.74 -8.42 11.31
CA GLY A 260 -27.14 -8.63 10.95
C GLY A 260 -27.96 -7.39 11.31
N PHE A 261 -28.96 -7.06 10.47
CA PHE A 261 -29.81 -5.89 10.64
C PHE A 261 -31.27 -6.27 10.91
N GLU A 262 -31.87 -5.58 11.87
CA GLU A 262 -33.29 -5.67 12.21
C GLU A 262 -33.92 -4.28 12.28
N TRP A 263 -35.22 -4.19 12.03
CA TRP A 263 -35.98 -2.95 12.08
C TRP A 263 -37.11 -3.05 13.09
N TYR A 264 -37.35 -1.96 13.81
CA TYR A 264 -38.39 -1.84 14.81
C TYR A 264 -39.16 -0.53 14.59
N LYS A 265 -40.42 -0.53 15.03
CA LYS A 265 -41.22 0.68 15.17
C LYS A 265 -41.81 0.70 16.57
N GLY A 266 -41.38 1.66 17.39
CA GLY A 266 -41.51 1.52 18.84
C GLY A 266 -40.82 0.25 19.30
N GLU A 267 -41.51 -0.60 20.06
CA GLU A 267 -41.00 -1.89 20.56
C GLU A 267 -41.28 -3.07 19.59
N ARG A 268 -42.07 -2.84 18.53
CA ARG A 268 -42.49 -3.91 17.63
C ARG A 268 -41.44 -4.16 16.54
N LYS A 269 -40.93 -5.39 16.50
CA LYS A 269 -40.08 -5.87 15.39
C LYS A 269 -40.87 -5.90 14.09
N LEU A 270 -40.30 -5.33 13.03
CA LEU A 270 -40.86 -5.36 11.70
C LEU A 270 -40.39 -6.62 10.96
N ILE A 271 -41.31 -7.26 10.24
CA ILE A 271 -41.08 -8.52 9.53
C ILE A 271 -41.19 -8.26 8.03
N ASN A 272 -40.20 -8.73 7.26
CA ASN A 272 -40.17 -8.58 5.81
C ASN A 272 -41.40 -9.24 5.16
N GLY A 273 -42.07 -8.52 4.25
CA GLY A 273 -43.25 -8.99 3.52
C GLY A 273 -44.59 -8.82 4.24
N GLN A 274 -44.60 -8.29 5.47
CA GLN A 274 -45.83 -8.07 6.24
C GLN A 274 -46.22 -6.59 6.28
N GLN A 275 -47.52 -6.29 6.27
CA GLN A 275 -48.04 -4.92 6.48
C GLN A 275 -47.41 -3.86 5.56
N GLY A 276 -47.17 -4.20 4.28
CA GLY A 276 -46.53 -3.28 3.33
C GLY A 276 -45.06 -2.98 3.63
N ILE A 277 -44.39 -3.81 4.44
CA ILE A 277 -42.97 -3.69 4.78
C ILE A 277 -42.13 -4.57 3.86
N THR A 278 -41.09 -3.99 3.26
CA THR A 278 -40.02 -4.72 2.56
C THR A 278 -38.68 -4.37 3.18
N ILE A 279 -37.93 -5.38 3.62
CA ILE A 279 -36.59 -5.23 4.22
C ILE A 279 -35.57 -5.92 3.31
N LYS A 280 -34.54 -5.18 2.90
CA LYS A 280 -33.40 -5.71 2.14
C LYS A 280 -32.12 -5.50 2.93
N ASN A 281 -31.58 -6.59 3.46
CA ASN A 281 -30.32 -6.60 4.20
C ASN A 281 -29.14 -6.89 3.27
N TYR A 282 -28.05 -6.14 3.47
CA TYR A 282 -26.75 -6.29 2.82
C TYR A 282 -25.67 -6.38 3.91
N SER A 283 -24.41 -6.61 3.51
CA SER A 283 -23.29 -6.76 4.46
C SER A 283 -23.00 -5.50 5.30
N THR A 284 -23.22 -4.31 4.74
CA THR A 284 -22.90 -3.01 5.38
C THR A 284 -24.09 -2.07 5.47
N ARG A 285 -25.28 -2.50 5.04
CA ARG A 285 -26.48 -1.66 5.07
C ARG A 285 -27.77 -2.46 5.07
N SER A 286 -28.85 -1.84 5.52
CA SER A 286 -30.21 -2.34 5.39
C SER A 286 -31.14 -1.26 4.85
N LEU A 287 -32.08 -1.67 4.00
CA LEU A 287 -33.12 -0.81 3.42
C LEU A 287 -34.48 -1.29 3.90
N LEU A 288 -35.23 -0.39 4.55
CA LEU A 288 -36.63 -0.57 4.91
C LEU A 288 -37.50 0.25 3.97
N THR A 289 -38.41 -0.41 3.25
CA THR A 289 -39.41 0.23 2.41
C THR A 289 -40.79 0.02 3.02
N VAL A 290 -41.53 1.10 3.24
CA VAL A 290 -42.92 1.10 3.67
C VAL A 290 -43.77 1.51 2.48
N THR A 291 -44.60 0.61 1.96
CA THR A 291 -45.45 0.87 0.79
C THR A 291 -46.82 1.37 1.16
N ASN A 292 -47.42 2.22 0.32
CA ASN A 292 -48.76 2.76 0.53
C ASN A 292 -48.92 3.42 1.92
N VAL A 293 -48.06 4.41 2.19
CA VAL A 293 -47.93 5.05 3.51
C VAL A 293 -49.24 5.71 3.94
N THR A 294 -49.65 5.45 5.18
CA THR A 294 -50.83 6.02 5.86
C THR A 294 -50.38 6.82 7.10
N GLU A 295 -51.29 7.57 7.73
CA GLU A 295 -50.95 8.38 8.92
C GLU A 295 -50.33 7.55 10.06
N GLU A 296 -50.81 6.31 10.25
CA GLU A 296 -50.27 5.40 11.26
C GLU A 296 -48.82 5.00 10.97
N HIS A 297 -48.31 5.10 9.73
CA HIS A 297 -46.97 4.69 9.34
C HIS A 297 -45.90 5.72 9.70
N PHE A 298 -46.26 6.99 9.92
CA PHE A 298 -45.30 8.00 10.36
C PHE A 298 -44.80 7.73 11.79
N GLY A 299 -43.71 8.40 12.16
CA GLY A 299 -43.07 8.26 13.47
C GLY A 299 -41.75 7.50 13.43
N ASN A 300 -41.22 7.20 14.62
CA ASN A 300 -39.85 6.70 14.79
C ASN A 300 -39.69 5.23 14.39
N TYR A 301 -38.70 4.99 13.53
CA TYR A 301 -38.20 3.67 13.19
C TYR A 301 -36.80 3.51 13.75
N THR A 302 -36.52 2.33 14.29
CA THR A 302 -35.23 1.99 14.89
C THR A 302 -34.57 0.90 14.06
N CYS A 303 -33.36 1.16 13.58
CA CYS A 303 -32.48 0.16 13.01
C CYS A 303 -31.61 -0.43 14.12
N VAL A 304 -31.48 -1.75 14.17
CA VAL A 304 -30.63 -2.47 15.12
C VAL A 304 -29.61 -3.29 14.32
N ALA A 305 -28.32 -3.11 14.60
CA ALA A 305 -27.23 -3.85 13.98
C ALA A 305 -26.51 -4.70 15.04
N THR A 306 -26.35 -6.01 14.78
CA THR A 306 -25.80 -6.97 15.75
C THR A 306 -24.76 -7.88 15.12
N ASN A 307 -23.65 -8.12 15.81
CA ASN A 307 -22.71 -9.20 15.51
C ASN A 307 -22.29 -9.92 16.81
N LYS A 308 -21.37 -10.88 16.71
CA LYS A 308 -20.90 -11.67 17.86
C LYS A 308 -20.22 -10.86 18.99
N LEU A 309 -19.87 -9.60 18.73
CA LEU A 309 -19.18 -8.72 19.69
C LEU A 309 -20.11 -7.69 20.32
N GLY A 310 -21.32 -7.50 19.80
CA GLY A 310 -22.27 -6.57 20.40
C GLY A 310 -23.39 -6.13 19.47
N THR A 311 -24.16 -5.17 19.96
CA THR A 311 -25.34 -4.62 19.31
C THR A 311 -25.33 -3.10 19.43
N THR A 312 -25.77 -2.40 18.38
CA THR A 312 -26.03 -0.96 18.39
C THR A 312 -27.37 -0.68 17.73
N ASN A 313 -27.97 0.47 18.05
CA ASN A 313 -29.21 0.91 17.41
C ASN A 313 -29.19 2.42 17.12
N ALA A 314 -30.06 2.85 16.21
CA ALA A 314 -30.30 4.25 15.92
C ALA A 314 -31.75 4.43 15.48
N SER A 315 -32.36 5.55 15.85
CA SER A 315 -33.76 5.84 15.55
C SER A 315 -33.90 7.14 14.77
N LEU A 316 -34.84 7.17 13.83
CA LEU A 316 -35.17 8.35 13.04
C LEU A 316 -36.65 8.30 12.64
N PRO A 317 -37.36 9.44 12.62
CA PRO A 317 -38.75 9.48 12.16
C PRO A 317 -38.86 9.33 10.65
N LEU A 318 -39.86 8.55 10.20
CA LEU A 318 -40.42 8.72 8.86
C LEU A 318 -41.36 9.93 8.89
N ASN A 319 -41.03 10.97 8.13
CA ASN A 319 -41.76 12.23 8.12
C ASN A 319 -42.69 12.35 6.90
N ARG A 320 -43.83 13.00 7.12
CA ARG A 320 -44.71 13.43 6.04
C ARG A 320 -44.01 14.53 5.25
N LEU A 321 -43.97 14.39 3.92
CA LEU A 321 -43.64 15.51 3.04
C LEU A 321 -44.77 16.53 3.15
N GLY A 322 -44.50 17.65 3.83
CA GLY A 322 -45.44 18.77 3.92
C GLY A 322 -45.61 19.46 2.56
N TRP A 323 -46.84 19.89 2.27
CA TRP A 323 -47.12 20.69 1.08
C TRP A 323 -46.30 21.99 1.03
N ASP A 324 -45.90 22.53 2.18
CA ASP A 324 -45.12 23.77 2.28
C ASP A 324 -43.71 23.63 1.67
N VAL A 325 -43.10 22.46 1.79
CA VAL A 325 -41.78 22.15 1.21
C VAL A 325 -41.91 22.01 -0.31
N LEU A 326 -42.94 21.32 -0.79
CA LEU A 326 -43.24 21.19 -2.22
C LEU A 326 -43.66 22.52 -2.85
N ALA A 327 -44.39 23.36 -2.13
CA ALA A 327 -44.77 24.70 -2.56
C ALA A 327 -43.55 25.59 -2.71
N SER A 328 -42.55 25.47 -1.83
CA SER A 328 -41.29 26.22 -1.95
C SER A 328 -40.48 25.81 -3.19
N GLU A 329 -40.37 24.52 -3.50
CA GLU A 329 -39.68 24.03 -4.71
C GLU A 329 -40.48 24.34 -5.99
N ALA A 330 -41.81 24.26 -5.94
CA ALA A 330 -42.68 24.64 -7.05
C ALA A 330 -42.65 26.16 -7.33
N LEU A 331 -42.64 27.02 -6.30
CA LEU A 331 -42.43 28.46 -6.45
C LEU A 331 -41.06 28.77 -7.06
N ILE A 332 -40.00 28.07 -6.65
CA ILE A 332 -38.66 28.24 -7.22
C ILE A 332 -38.63 27.85 -8.70
N CYS A 333 -39.35 26.79 -9.09
CA CYS A 333 -39.51 26.40 -10.49
C CYS A 333 -40.31 27.43 -11.29
N ASP A 334 -41.41 27.97 -10.77
CA ASP A 334 -42.20 29.00 -11.46
C ASP A 334 -41.42 30.30 -11.66
N ILE A 335 -40.67 30.77 -10.65
CA ILE A 335 -39.81 31.96 -10.76
C ILE A 335 -38.74 31.79 -11.86
N ARG A 336 -38.08 30.62 -11.91
CA ARG A 336 -37.06 30.32 -12.94
C ARG A 336 -37.66 30.22 -14.34
N THR A 337 -38.88 29.69 -14.45
CA THR A 337 -39.59 29.55 -15.72
C THR A 337 -40.09 30.90 -16.25
N VAL A 338 -40.52 31.79 -15.35
CA VAL A 338 -40.92 33.17 -15.67
C VAL A 338 -39.71 34.02 -16.06
N HIS A 339 -38.58 33.95 -15.35
CA HIS A 339 -37.34 34.65 -15.73
C HIS A 339 -36.81 34.21 -17.11
N ARG A 340 -36.93 32.92 -17.46
CA ARG A 340 -36.55 32.42 -18.79
C ARG A 340 -37.43 32.94 -19.92
N LYS A 341 -38.70 33.27 -19.65
CA LYS A 341 -39.64 33.76 -20.67
C LYS A 341 -39.62 35.29 -20.86
N ARG A 342 -39.11 36.08 -19.90
CA ARG A 342 -38.99 37.55 -20.01
C ARG A 342 -37.76 38.09 -19.25
N PRO A 343 -36.59 38.24 -19.89
CA PRO A 343 -35.45 38.86 -19.25
C PRO A 343 -35.66 40.38 -19.20
N GLY A 344 -35.88 40.95 -18.00
CA GLY A 344 -35.91 42.41 -17.80
C GLY A 344 -37.01 42.98 -16.92
N ILE A 345 -37.89 42.17 -16.30
CA ILE A 345 -38.93 42.68 -15.38
C ILE A 345 -38.54 42.37 -13.94
N ASN A 346 -38.28 43.41 -13.14
CA ASN A 346 -38.15 43.31 -11.68
C ASN A 346 -39.55 43.30 -11.06
N PHE A 347 -39.94 42.18 -10.47
CA PHE A 347 -41.14 42.10 -9.63
C PHE A 347 -40.73 42.32 -8.16
N SER A 348 -41.32 43.32 -7.50
CA SER A 348 -41.18 43.54 -6.06
C SER A 348 -42.18 42.69 -5.25
N GLU A 349 -41.78 42.30 -4.04
CA GLU A 349 -42.43 41.35 -3.12
C GLU A 349 -43.89 41.68 -2.72
N THR A 350 -44.45 42.83 -3.08
CA THR A 350 -45.80 43.24 -2.66
C THR A 350 -46.92 42.80 -3.60
N SER A 351 -46.64 42.08 -4.69
CA SER A 351 -47.65 41.70 -5.71
C SER A 351 -48.30 40.33 -5.53
N PHE A 352 -47.89 39.51 -4.56
CA PHE A 352 -48.37 38.12 -4.41
C PHE A 352 -49.53 37.91 -3.43
N SER A 353 -50.06 38.97 -2.81
CA SER A 353 -51.13 38.85 -1.81
C SER A 353 -52.50 38.34 -2.31
N PRO A 354 -52.94 38.50 -3.58
CA PRO A 354 -54.27 38.03 -3.99
C PRO A 354 -54.30 36.59 -4.50
N TYR A 355 -53.15 35.94 -4.76
CA TYR A 355 -53.09 34.56 -5.24
C TYR A 355 -53.07 33.52 -4.12
N ILE A 356 -52.45 33.85 -2.98
CA ILE A 356 -52.41 32.96 -1.80
C ILE A 356 -53.80 32.74 -1.21
N SER A 357 -54.70 33.73 -1.23
CA SER A 357 -56.07 33.59 -0.68
C SER A 357 -57.05 32.87 -1.61
N LYS A 358 -56.78 32.83 -2.93
CA LYS A 358 -57.63 32.12 -3.90
C LYS A 358 -57.41 30.61 -3.87
N VAL A 359 -56.19 30.15 -3.57
CA VAL A 359 -55.88 28.71 -3.47
C VAL A 359 -56.42 28.12 -2.16
N THR A 360 -56.42 28.89 -1.07
CA THR A 360 -57.00 28.45 0.22
C THR A 360 -58.54 28.37 0.21
N LYS A 361 -59.22 29.14 -0.65
CA LYS A 361 -60.70 29.14 -0.75
C LYS A 361 -61.29 28.09 -1.70
N LEU A 362 -60.47 27.36 -2.45
CA LEU A 362 -60.92 26.30 -3.36
C LEU A 362 -60.85 24.89 -2.75
N ILE A 363 -60.40 24.76 -1.49
CA ILE A 363 -60.22 23.47 -0.81
C ILE A 363 -60.71 23.53 0.66
N SER A 364 -61.85 24.19 0.89
CA SER A 364 -62.75 23.96 2.03
C SER A 364 -64.10 23.50 1.48
#